data_AF-A0A359M5G4-F1
#
_entry.id   AF-A0A359M5G4-F1
#
_cell.length_a   1.000
_cell.length_b   1.000
_cell.length_c   1.000
_cell.angle_alpha   90.00
_cell.angle_beta   90.00
_cell.angle_gamma   90.00
#
_symmetry.space_group_name_H-M   'P 1'
#
loop_
_entity.id
_entity.type
_entity.pdbx_description
1 polymer ?
#
loop_
_entity_poly.entity_id
_entity_poly.type
_entity_poly.pdbx_seq_one_letter_code
_entity_poly.pdbx_strand_id
1 'polypeptide(L)'
;MLTCRDFLNGLNDFLDETADPESRKHLEQHVNECPNCWVVYDTTKKTIQVYKGMEAQTLPENLHSRLMRALERKAARRGATGASPQQQA
;
A
#
# COMPACT_ATOMS: atom_id res chain seq x y z
N MET A 1 -10.35 -23.40 -12.03
CA MET A 1 -9.63 -22.30 -12.70
C MET A 1 -9.94 -21.01 -11.96
N LEU A 2 -8.91 -20.22 -11.66
CA LEU A 2 -9.04 -18.90 -11.04
C LEU A 2 -9.83 -17.98 -11.96
N THR A 3 -10.83 -17.25 -11.45
CA THR A 3 -11.67 -16.35 -12.27
C THR A 3 -11.06 -14.96 -12.39
N CYS A 4 -11.49 -14.15 -13.35
CA CYS A 4 -11.05 -12.74 -13.43
C CYS A 4 -11.35 -11.96 -12.14
N ARG A 5 -12.44 -12.30 -11.43
CA ARG A 5 -12.78 -11.68 -10.15
C ARG A 5 -11.76 -12.03 -9.07
N ASP A 6 -11.35 -13.30 -9.02
CA ASP A 6 -10.34 -13.77 -8.07
C ASP A 6 -8.98 -13.12 -8.37
N PHE A 7 -8.65 -12.96 -9.66
CA PHE A 7 -7.43 -12.26 -10.08
C PHE A 7 -7.43 -10.81 -9.61
N LEU A 8 -8.53 -10.09 -9.81
CA LEU A 8 -8.65 -8.70 -9.35
C LEU A 8 -8.56 -8.57 -7.82
N ASN A 9 -9.09 -9.55 -7.07
CA ASN A 9 -8.95 -9.56 -5.61
C ASN A 9 -7.49 -9.75 -5.16
N GLY A 10 -6.72 -10.59 -5.88
CA GLY A 10 -5.30 -10.84 -5.60
C GLY A 10 -4.32 -9.91 -6.31
N LEU A 11 -4.81 -8.96 -7.12
CA LEU A 11 -3.97 -8.14 -8.01
C LEU A 11 -2.96 -7.28 -7.24
N ASN A 12 -3.36 -6.72 -6.10
CA ASN A 12 -2.46 -5.89 -5.29
C ASN A 12 -1.30 -6.72 -4.74
N ASP A 13 -1.61 -7.87 -4.12
CA ASP A 13 -0.59 -8.76 -3.57
C ASP A 13 0.35 -9.31 -4.66
N PHE A 14 -0.18 -9.49 -5.87
CA PHE A 14 0.61 -9.87 -7.03
C PHE A 14 1.54 -8.76 -7.51
N LEU A 15 1.07 -7.50 -7.54
CA LEU A 15 1.86 -6.33 -7.94
C LEU A 15 2.93 -5.96 -6.90
N ASP A 16 2.64 -6.14 -5.62
CA ASP A 16 3.54 -5.83 -4.49
C ASP A 16 4.45 -7.00 -4.11
N GLU A 17 4.35 -8.14 -4.81
CA GLU A 17 5.13 -9.36 -4.58
C GLU A 17 4.94 -9.98 -3.17
N THR A 18 3.78 -9.75 -2.56
CA THR A 18 3.41 -10.23 -1.22
C THR A 18 2.51 -11.46 -1.24
N ALA A 19 2.00 -11.86 -2.40
CA ALA A 19 1.22 -13.08 -2.56
C ALA A 19 2.03 -14.32 -2.14
N ASP A 20 1.38 -15.27 -1.45
CA ASP A 20 2.01 -16.55 -1.15
C ASP A 20 2.35 -17.34 -2.43
N PRO A 21 3.30 -18.30 -2.38
CA PRO A 21 3.79 -18.98 -3.58
C PRO A 21 2.71 -19.69 -4.41
N GLU A 22 1.69 -20.25 -3.75
CA GLU A 22 0.62 -20.97 -4.44
C GLU A 22 -0.32 -19.98 -5.13
N SER A 23 -0.75 -18.94 -4.42
CA SER A 23 -1.55 -17.86 -4.99
C SER A 23 -0.84 -17.17 -6.15
N ARG A 24 0.47 -16.87 -6.00
CA ARG A 24 1.27 -16.25 -7.06
C ARG A 24 1.26 -17.09 -8.33
N LYS A 25 1.46 -18.40 -8.22
CA LYS A 25 1.42 -19.31 -9.38
C LYS A 25 0.07 -19.29 -10.10
N HIS A 26 -1.04 -19.32 -9.35
CA HIS A 26 -2.38 -19.28 -9.95
C HIS A 26 -2.69 -17.93 -10.63
N LEU A 27 -2.25 -16.82 -10.03
CA LEU A 27 -2.39 -15.48 -10.58
C LEU A 27 -1.54 -15.29 -11.85
N GLU A 28 -0.30 -15.78 -11.84
CA GLU A 28 0.61 -15.80 -13.00
C GLU A 28 0.01 -16.61 -14.15
N GLN A 29 -0.54 -17.79 -13.87
CA GLN A 29 -1.21 -18.58 -14.90
C GLN A 29 -2.38 -17.81 -15.51
N HIS A 30 -3.25 -17.23 -14.68
CA HIS A 30 -4.43 -16.52 -15.18
C HIS A 30 -4.07 -15.30 -16.03
N VAL A 31 -3.13 -14.46 -15.59
CA VAL A 31 -2.76 -13.25 -16.33
C VAL A 31 -2.09 -13.56 -17.68
N ASN A 32 -1.40 -14.71 -17.77
CA ASN A 32 -0.79 -15.17 -19.02
C ASN A 32 -1.83 -15.73 -20.01
N GLU A 33 -2.93 -16.28 -19.52
CA GLU A 33 -3.97 -16.92 -20.34
C GLU A 33 -5.16 -15.99 -20.65
N CYS A 34 -5.36 -14.90 -19.88
CA CYS A 34 -6.51 -14.01 -19.97
C CYS A 34 -6.11 -12.60 -20.48
N PRO A 35 -6.46 -12.24 -21.73
CA PRO A 35 -6.16 -10.92 -22.30
C PRO A 35 -6.73 -9.75 -21.49
N ASN A 36 -7.94 -9.91 -20.92
CA ASN A 36 -8.58 -8.85 -20.13
C ASN A 36 -7.78 -8.55 -18.86
N CYS A 37 -7.36 -9.60 -18.14
CA CYS A 37 -6.58 -9.44 -16.92
C CYS A 37 -5.16 -8.97 -17.20
N TRP A 38 -4.57 -9.35 -18.34
CA TRP A 38 -3.29 -8.81 -18.78
C TRP A 38 -3.34 -7.29 -18.98
N VAL A 39 -4.37 -6.77 -19.66
CA VAL A 39 -4.53 -5.32 -19.84
C VAL A 39 -4.66 -4.61 -18.49
N VAL A 40 -5.46 -5.14 -17.58
CA VAL A 40 -5.62 -4.55 -16.23
C VAL A 40 -4.30 -4.57 -15.46
N TYR A 41 -3.59 -5.69 -15.46
CA TYR A 41 -2.29 -5.82 -14.80
C TYR A 41 -1.27 -4.82 -15.36
N ASP A 42 -1.10 -4.80 -16.68
CA ASP A 42 -0.09 -3.98 -17.36
C ASP A 42 -0.36 -2.48 -17.16
N THR A 43 -1.62 -2.05 -17.34
CA THR A 43 -2.00 -0.64 -17.14
C THR A 43 -1.87 -0.21 -15.67
N THR A 44 -2.23 -1.07 -14.72
CA THR A 44 -2.05 -0.79 -13.28
C THR A 44 -0.57 -0.69 -12.92
N LYS A 45 0.27 -1.63 -13.40
CA LYS A 45 1.72 -1.61 -13.19
C LYS A 45 2.36 -0.35 -13.76
N LYS A 46 2.00 0.05 -14.98
CA LYS A 46 2.48 1.29 -15.61
C LYS A 46 2.04 2.52 -14.82
N THR A 47 0.80 2.54 -14.34
CA THR A 47 0.30 3.62 -13.47
C THR A 47 1.16 3.72 -12.22
N ILE A 48 1.43 2.61 -11.52
CA ILE A 48 2.33 2.58 -10.36
C ILE A 48 3.72 3.10 -10.72
N GLN A 49 4.29 2.71 -11.86
CA GLN A 49 5.60 3.19 -12.32
C GLN A 49 5.61 4.70 -12.56
N VAL A 50 4.56 5.24 -13.18
CA VAL A 50 4.41 6.70 -13.37
C VAL A 50 4.40 7.40 -12.01
N TYR A 51 3.58 6.94 -11.06
CA TYR A 51 3.53 7.53 -9.72
C TYR A 51 4.85 7.39 -8.95
N LYS A 52 5.54 6.24 -9.04
CA LYS A 52 6.83 6.00 -8.37
C LYS A 52 7.99 6.78 -9.02
N GLY A 53 7.91 7.07 -10.32
CA GLY A 53 8.91 7.85 -11.05
C GLY A 53 8.78 9.36 -10.89
N MET A 54 7.74 9.83 -10.18
CA MET A 54 7.61 11.25 -9.85
C MET A 54 8.59 11.60 -8.72
N GLU A 55 9.40 12.63 -8.95
CA GLU A 55 10.21 13.20 -7.87
C GLU A 55 9.30 13.69 -6.75
N ALA A 56 9.65 13.33 -5.52
CA ALA A 56 8.97 13.81 -4.32
C ALA A 56 8.97 15.34 -4.34
N GLN A 57 7.81 15.93 -4.58
CA GLN A 57 7.66 17.37 -4.56
C GLN A 57 7.78 17.86 -3.12
N THR A 58 8.60 18.88 -2.90
CA THR A 58 8.70 19.52 -1.59
C THR A 58 7.35 20.12 -1.23
N LEU A 59 6.82 19.77 -0.06
CA LEU A 59 5.64 20.41 0.50
C LEU A 59 5.90 21.90 0.70
N PRO A 60 4.94 22.80 0.41
CA PRO A 60 5.06 24.20 0.79
C PRO A 60 5.32 24.32 2.30
N GLU A 61 6.29 25.15 2.70
CA GLU A 61 6.78 25.24 4.08
C GLU A 61 5.65 25.38 5.10
N ASN A 62 4.67 26.26 4.82
CA ASN A 62 3.51 26.48 5.69
C ASN A 62 2.70 25.20 5.94
N LEU A 63 2.50 24.38 4.90
CA LEU A 63 1.76 23.13 4.99
C LEU A 63 2.58 22.10 5.78
N HIS A 64 3.87 21.99 5.48
CA HIS A 64 4.78 21.09 6.19
C HIS A 64 4.81 21.39 7.70
N SER A 65 5.02 22.65 8.11
CA SER A 65 5.05 23.03 9.53
C SER A 65 3.71 22.75 10.24
N ARG A 66 2.58 23.04 9.58
CA ARG A 66 1.24 22.77 10.14
C ARG A 66 1.00 21.27 10.34
N LEU A 67 1.42 20.45 9.38
CA LEU A 67 1.31 19.00 9.44
C LEU A 67 2.17 18.43 10.56
N MET A 68 3.45 18.80 10.62
CA MET A 68 4.37 18.36 11.67
C MET A 68 3.87 18.71 13.07
N ARG A 69 3.42 19.96 13.28
CA ARG A 69 2.84 20.38 14.56
C ARG A 69 1.59 19.58 14.92
N ALA A 70 0.78 19.17 13.94
CA ALA A 70 -0.40 18.33 14.17
C ALA A 70 -0.02 16.89 14.56
N LEU A 71 0.99 16.33 13.91
CA LEU A 71 1.54 15.01 14.24
C LEU A 71 2.14 15.00 15.65
N GLU A 72 2.94 16.01 16.02
CA GLU A 72 3.49 16.18 17.36
C GLU A 72 2.38 16.24 18.42
N ARG A 73 1.34 17.07 18.19
CA ARG A 73 0.18 17.14 19.10
C ARG A 73 -0.52 15.79 19.26
N LYS A 74 -0.67 15.03 18.16
CA LYS A 74 -1.31 13.71 18.17
C LYS A 74 -0.44 12.66 18.89
N ALA A 75 0.87 12.69 18.67
CA ALA A 75 1.83 11.83 19.33
C ALA A 75 1.90 12.11 20.83
N ALA A 76 1.96 13.37 21.24
CA ALA A 76 1.93 13.78 22.65
C ALA A 76 0.64 13.34 23.35
N ARG A 77 -0.52 13.45 22.69
CA ARG A 77 -1.79 12.94 23.22
C ARG A 77 -1.80 11.42 23.37
N ARG A 78 -1.21 10.69 22.42
CA ARG A 78 -1.06 9.22 22.50
C ARG A 78 -0.09 8.80 23.61
N GLY A 79 1.00 9.52 23.80
CA GLY A 79 1.95 9.30 24.91
C GLY A 79 1.33 9.61 26.28
N ALA A 80 0.45 10.61 26.37
CA ALA A 80 -0.27 10.93 27.59
C ALA A 80 -1.33 9.87 28.00
N THR A 81 -1.85 9.09 27.04
CA THR A 81 -2.79 7.98 27.30
C THR A 81 -2.11 6.62 27.53
N GLY A 82 -0.79 6.54 27.43
CA GLY A 82 -0.01 5.30 27.62
C GLY A 82 0.72 5.18 28.96
N ALA A 83 0.65 6.19 29.83
CA ALA A 83 1.23 6.11 31.17
C ALA A 83 0.27 5.39 32.14
N SER A 84 0.27 4.06 32.09
CA SER A 84 -0.26 3.27 33.22
C SER A 84 0.66 3.44 34.44
N PRO A 85 0.15 3.80 35.62
CA PRO A 85 0.92 3.78 36.84
C PRO A 85 1.07 2.32 37.29
N GLN A 86 2.22 1.68 37.02
CA GLN A 86 2.56 0.45 37.73
C GLN A 86 3.21 0.83 39.06
N GLN A 87 2.35 0.71 40.07
CA GLN A 87 2.56 0.88 41.48
C GLN A 87 3.46 -0.23 42.04
N GLN A 88 4.54 0.20 42.71
CA GLN A 88 5.13 -0.33 43.94
C GLN A 88 5.04 -1.86 44.20
N ALA A 89 6.21 -2.49 44.25
CA ALA A 89 6.52 -3.58 45.17
C ALA A 89 7.54 -3.06 46.19
#